data_AF-A0A8J0T7G6-F1
#
_entry.id   AF-A0A8J0T7G6-F1
#
_cell.length_a   1.000
_cell.length_b   1.000
_cell.length_c   1.000
_cell.angle_alpha   90.00
_cell.angle_beta   90.00
_cell.angle_gamma   90.00
#
_symmetry.space_group_name_H-M   'P 1'
#
loop_
_entity.id
_entity.type
_entity.pdbx_description
1 polymer ?
#
loop_
_entity_poly.entity_id
_entity_poly.type
_entity_poly.pdbx_seq_one_letter_code
_entity_poly.pdbx_strand_id
1 'polypeptide(L)'
;MSGKEPLLGTLKACVLSLHGAGSEPITDDSPHVTPLCDILEMILRKGLKSGVLGLKRRDYWDWIEEMPQHDTCGRLSHLSVMIEKTGACPKLLTAQGRGRYFLRLALNRKYVAATVQHLLHTRRLLEWYDPLISVLGNEEYLEPFLSMLLVVSQSHFALDLQNSSFLDESWLLPVCALYQTVPCRELGMVLRYHEGRVFVVELLPGSQAEVDEIVLCGDILDEINGVSLRYAYNGQAGTVLNRLKGEPLYFGLIRWQWKDGQLYRPLIPYIKGVQEKVPSFQLQLQPKNQESGQDRPQQDGRLMYTLQYLGKAAVGKFGGKEVLDVGITKVRELNCSPKEVLFDVKETEVRIQDKKSHK
;
A
#
# COMPACT_ATOMS: atom_id res chain seq x y z
N MET A 1 -18.26 -29.73 32.21
CA MET A 1 -19.06 -29.29 31.05
C MET A 1 -18.29 -28.13 30.41
N SER A 2 -17.32 -28.45 29.55
CA SER A 2 -16.51 -27.41 28.89
C SER A 2 -17.41 -26.62 27.95
N GLY A 3 -17.53 -25.32 28.18
CA GLY A 3 -18.32 -24.43 27.33
C GLY A 3 -17.69 -24.38 25.93
N LYS A 4 -18.53 -24.37 24.88
CA LYS A 4 -18.04 -24.15 23.52
C LYS A 4 -17.35 -22.79 23.45
N GLU A 5 -16.09 -22.75 23.04
CA GLU A 5 -15.36 -21.50 22.81
C GLU A 5 -15.96 -20.76 21.59
N PRO A 6 -16.60 -19.60 21.77
CA PRO A 6 -17.29 -18.90 20.67
C PRO A 6 -16.36 -18.48 19.54
N LEU A 7 -15.11 -18.08 19.85
CA LEU A 7 -14.16 -17.65 18.82
C LEU A 7 -13.78 -18.78 17.86
N LEU A 8 -13.72 -20.02 18.35
CA LEU A 8 -13.48 -21.18 17.49
C LEU A 8 -14.68 -21.49 16.59
N GLY A 9 -15.90 -21.23 17.07
CA GLY A 9 -17.10 -21.29 16.24
C GLY A 9 -17.06 -20.28 15.09
N THR A 10 -16.69 -19.03 15.38
CA THR A 10 -16.54 -17.97 14.38
C THR A 10 -15.40 -18.26 13.41
N LEU A 11 -14.24 -18.71 13.89
CA LEU A 11 -13.12 -19.09 13.04
C LEU A 11 -13.52 -20.22 12.08
N LYS A 12 -14.22 -21.25 12.58
CA LYS A 12 -14.74 -22.33 11.74
C LYS A 12 -15.63 -21.80 10.62
N ALA A 13 -16.52 -20.85 10.92
CA ALA A 13 -17.35 -20.22 9.90
C ALA A 13 -16.51 -19.48 8.84
N CYS A 14 -15.51 -18.69 9.26
CA CYS A 14 -14.58 -18.04 8.34
C CYS A 14 -13.83 -19.05 7.45
N VAL A 15 -13.31 -20.12 8.03
CA VAL A 15 -12.61 -21.20 7.31
C VAL A 15 -13.52 -21.86 6.28
N LEU A 16 -14.78 -22.13 6.62
CA LEU A 16 -15.75 -22.70 5.67
C LEU A 16 -16.05 -21.74 4.52
N SER A 17 -16.18 -20.43 4.80
CA SER A 17 -16.38 -19.43 3.76
C SER A 17 -15.21 -19.34 2.78
N LEU A 18 -13.96 -19.54 3.24
CA LEU A 18 -12.78 -19.54 2.37
C LEU A 18 -12.77 -20.71 1.37
N HIS A 19 -13.26 -21.90 1.75
CA HIS A 19 -13.33 -23.05 0.83
C HIS A 19 -14.34 -22.88 -0.29
N GLY A 20 -15.33 -21.99 -0.12
CA GLY A 20 -16.28 -21.65 -1.17
C GLY A 20 -15.67 -20.79 -2.28
N ALA A 21 -14.46 -20.24 -2.10
CA ALA A 21 -13.88 -19.21 -2.97
C ALA A 21 -13.23 -19.73 -4.27
N GLY A 22 -13.35 -21.03 -4.59
CA GLY A 22 -12.76 -21.60 -5.80
C GLY A 22 -11.24 -21.73 -5.75
N SER A 23 -10.61 -21.90 -6.91
CA SER A 23 -9.16 -22.14 -7.06
C SER A 23 -8.32 -20.87 -7.17
N GLU A 24 -8.94 -19.70 -7.26
CA GLU A 24 -8.21 -18.44 -7.44
C GLU A 24 -7.50 -18.01 -6.14
N PRO A 25 -6.36 -17.29 -6.24
CA PRO A 25 -5.70 -16.73 -5.08
C PRO A 25 -6.63 -15.78 -4.32
N ILE A 26 -6.67 -15.90 -3.00
CA ILE A 26 -7.43 -15.02 -2.11
C ILE A 26 -6.67 -13.70 -1.95
N THR A 27 -7.23 -12.61 -2.47
CA THR A 27 -6.66 -11.25 -2.43
C THR A 27 -7.37 -10.36 -1.40
N ASP A 28 -6.89 -9.13 -1.22
CA ASP A 28 -7.50 -8.10 -0.36
C ASP A 28 -8.91 -7.65 -0.79
N ASP A 29 -9.37 -8.02 -1.98
CA ASP A 29 -10.73 -7.78 -2.43
C ASP A 29 -11.72 -8.82 -1.92
N SER A 30 -11.23 -9.96 -1.42
CA SER A 30 -12.09 -11.01 -0.89
C SER A 30 -12.80 -10.54 0.40
N PRO A 31 -14.14 -10.67 0.49
CA PRO A 31 -14.89 -10.31 1.68
C PRO A 31 -14.57 -11.23 2.89
N HIS A 32 -13.84 -12.32 2.67
CA HIS A 32 -13.50 -13.30 3.70
C HIS A 32 -12.17 -13.02 4.41
N VAL A 33 -11.29 -12.17 3.84
CA VAL A 33 -9.97 -11.90 4.42
C VAL A 33 -10.07 -11.11 5.72
N THR A 34 -10.81 -9.99 5.72
CA THR A 34 -10.96 -9.14 6.91
C THR A 34 -11.56 -9.91 8.09
N PRO A 35 -12.69 -10.64 7.95
CA PRO A 35 -13.25 -11.42 9.05
C PRO A 35 -12.28 -12.50 9.57
N LEU A 36 -11.55 -13.18 8.69
CA LEU A 36 -10.53 -14.16 9.08
C LEU A 36 -9.41 -13.51 9.90
N CYS A 37 -8.85 -12.42 9.41
CA CYS A 37 -7.75 -11.71 10.07
C CYS A 37 -8.18 -11.16 11.43
N ASP A 38 -9.39 -10.61 11.51
CA ASP A 38 -9.98 -10.11 12.75
C ASP A 38 -10.16 -11.22 13.79
N ILE A 39 -10.76 -12.36 13.42
CA ILE A 39 -10.95 -13.46 14.38
C ILE A 39 -9.62 -14.09 14.82
N LEU A 40 -8.63 -14.19 13.92
CA LEU A 40 -7.29 -14.64 14.29
C LEU A 40 -6.65 -13.69 15.30
N GLU A 41 -6.69 -12.38 15.06
CA GLU A 41 -6.21 -11.38 16.03
C GLU A 41 -6.93 -11.48 17.37
N MET A 42 -8.26 -11.62 17.38
CA MET A 42 -9.03 -11.78 18.61
C MET A 42 -8.59 -13.01 19.40
N ILE A 43 -8.40 -14.15 18.73
CA ILE A 43 -7.93 -15.39 19.34
C ILE A 43 -6.53 -15.21 19.92
N LEU A 44 -5.60 -14.63 19.15
CA LEU A 44 -4.22 -14.41 19.58
C LEU A 44 -4.12 -13.40 20.73
N ARG A 45 -5.07 -12.48 20.90
CA ARG A 45 -5.09 -11.53 22.03
C ARG A 45 -5.84 -12.07 23.25
N LYS A 46 -6.72 -13.06 23.08
CA LYS A 46 -7.56 -13.57 24.16
C LYS A 46 -6.69 -14.19 25.27
N GLY A 47 -6.85 -13.66 26.47
CA GLY A 47 -6.15 -14.15 27.66
C GLY A 47 -4.67 -13.78 27.72
N LEU A 48 -4.19 -12.86 26.88
CA LEU A 48 -2.82 -12.36 26.99
C LEU A 48 -2.66 -11.53 28.27
N LYS A 49 -1.72 -11.93 29.13
CA LYS A 49 -1.41 -11.25 30.40
C LYS A 49 -0.64 -9.96 30.12
N SER A 50 -0.92 -8.92 30.91
CA SER A 50 -0.05 -7.74 30.96
C SER A 50 1.32 -8.11 31.52
N GLY A 51 2.36 -7.34 31.15
CA GLY A 51 3.71 -7.56 31.67
C GLY A 51 3.81 -7.41 33.20
N VAL A 52 4.96 -7.78 33.77
CA VAL A 52 5.24 -7.67 35.21
C VAL A 52 4.92 -6.25 35.70
N LEU A 53 4.13 -6.15 36.78
CA LEU A 53 3.64 -4.88 37.38
C LEU A 53 2.72 -4.03 36.48
N GLY A 54 2.21 -4.55 35.37
CA GLY A 54 1.28 -3.83 34.49
C GLY A 54 1.90 -2.70 33.66
N LEU A 55 3.23 -2.52 33.72
CA LEU A 55 3.94 -1.41 33.08
C LEU A 55 4.07 -1.56 31.55
N LYS A 56 4.08 -2.80 31.03
CA LYS A 56 4.10 -3.08 29.58
C LYS A 56 2.78 -3.74 29.18
N ARG A 57 1.97 -3.04 28.38
CA ARG A 57 0.83 -3.64 27.67
C ARG A 57 1.40 -4.50 26.55
N ARG A 58 1.37 -5.81 26.74
CA ARG A 58 1.78 -6.78 25.71
C ARG A 58 0.69 -6.91 24.65
N ASP A 59 1.12 -7.15 23.42
CA ASP A 59 0.29 -7.63 22.32
C ASP A 59 0.84 -8.97 21.80
N TYR A 60 0.08 -9.66 20.94
CA TYR A 60 0.50 -10.97 20.41
C TYR A 60 1.76 -10.88 19.56
N TRP A 61 2.05 -9.71 18.98
CA TRP A 61 3.33 -9.47 18.30
C TRP A 61 4.53 -9.62 19.23
N ASP A 62 4.43 -9.20 20.51
CA ASP A 62 5.59 -9.19 21.40
C ASP A 62 6.19 -10.60 21.60
N TRP A 63 5.36 -11.65 21.72
CA TRP A 63 5.90 -13.01 21.83
C TRP A 63 6.39 -13.55 20.48
N ILE A 64 5.80 -13.10 19.36
CA ILE A 64 6.28 -13.45 18.02
C ILE A 64 7.69 -12.88 17.83
N GLU A 65 7.89 -11.63 18.23
CA GLU A 65 9.17 -10.93 18.16
C GLU A 65 10.23 -11.54 19.09
N GLU A 66 9.84 -12.01 20.29
CA GLU A 66 10.76 -12.69 21.22
C GLU A 66 11.08 -14.13 20.81
N MET A 67 10.31 -14.76 19.93
CA MET A 67 10.45 -16.18 19.59
C MET A 67 11.86 -16.58 19.10
N PRO A 68 12.55 -15.84 18.21
CA PRO A 68 13.88 -16.21 17.72
C PRO A 68 14.92 -16.28 18.84
N GLN A 69 14.76 -15.53 19.93
CA GLN A 69 15.68 -15.55 21.07
C GLN A 69 15.59 -16.85 21.87
N HIS A 70 14.52 -17.61 21.66
CA HIS A 70 14.26 -18.89 22.30
C HIS A 70 14.45 -20.09 21.36
N ASP A 71 14.91 -19.88 20.12
CA ASP A 71 15.22 -20.97 19.19
C ASP A 71 16.58 -21.61 19.52
N THR A 72 16.54 -22.72 20.24
CA THR A 72 17.75 -23.48 20.58
C THR A 72 18.20 -24.44 19.47
N CYS A 73 17.43 -24.56 18.37
CA CYS A 73 17.62 -25.63 17.39
C CYS A 73 17.73 -25.17 15.93
N GLY A 74 17.69 -23.86 15.67
CA GLY A 74 17.83 -23.27 14.33
C GLY A 74 16.68 -23.59 13.38
N ARG A 75 15.56 -24.11 13.90
CA ARG A 75 14.38 -24.50 13.11
C ARG A 75 13.52 -23.30 12.70
N LEU A 76 13.81 -22.10 13.21
CA LEU A 76 13.07 -20.88 12.91
C LEU A 76 13.65 -20.04 11.78
N SER A 77 14.60 -20.52 10.96
CA SER A 77 15.30 -19.66 9.98
C SER A 77 14.34 -18.86 9.07
N HIS A 78 13.34 -19.51 8.46
CA HIS A 78 12.34 -18.83 7.63
C HIS A 78 11.40 -17.92 8.43
N LEU A 79 10.97 -18.37 9.61
CA LEU A 79 10.11 -17.57 10.49
C LEU A 79 10.84 -16.33 11.01
N SER A 80 12.12 -16.45 11.33
CA SER A 80 12.99 -15.37 11.82
C SER A 80 13.13 -14.28 10.76
N VAL A 81 13.31 -14.64 9.49
CA VAL A 81 13.32 -13.66 8.38
C VAL A 81 11.98 -12.92 8.26
N MET A 82 10.86 -13.61 8.45
CA MET A 82 9.55 -12.96 8.44
C MET A 82 9.36 -12.01 9.62
N ILE A 83 9.83 -12.41 10.81
CA ILE A 83 9.78 -11.61 12.04
C ILE A 83 10.64 -10.36 11.87
N GLU A 84 11.89 -10.52 11.42
CA GLU A 84 12.81 -9.41 11.13
C GLU A 84 12.22 -8.45 10.10
N LYS A 85 11.71 -8.96 8.99
CA LYS A 85 11.04 -8.14 7.96
C LYS A 85 9.88 -7.34 8.54
N THR A 86 9.10 -7.94 9.43
CA THR A 86 7.96 -7.26 10.06
C THR A 86 8.44 -6.17 11.02
N GLY A 87 9.41 -6.50 11.87
CA GLY A 87 10.01 -5.55 12.82
C GLY A 87 10.66 -4.36 12.15
N ALA A 88 11.31 -4.57 10.99
CA ALA A 88 11.98 -3.55 10.21
C ALA A 88 11.04 -2.68 9.35
N CYS A 89 9.74 -2.97 9.29
CA CYS A 89 8.81 -2.23 8.45
C CYS A 89 8.60 -0.80 8.98
N PRO A 90 9.01 0.25 8.27
CA PRO A 90 8.94 1.64 8.77
C PRO A 90 7.52 2.20 8.77
N LYS A 91 6.56 1.52 8.12
CA LYS A 91 5.15 1.92 8.04
C LYS A 91 4.34 1.57 9.30
N LEU A 92 4.91 0.76 10.20
CA LEU A 92 4.23 0.17 11.36
C LEU A 92 4.89 0.62 12.67
N LEU A 93 4.10 1.16 13.58
CA LEU A 93 4.59 1.67 14.86
C LEU A 93 4.20 0.81 16.05
N THR A 94 2.99 0.27 16.05
CA THR A 94 2.43 -0.43 17.20
C THR A 94 2.73 -1.92 17.13
N ALA A 95 2.79 -2.57 18.29
CA ALA A 95 2.87 -4.04 18.35
C ALA A 95 1.66 -4.68 17.65
N GLN A 96 0.46 -4.10 17.78
CA GLN A 96 -0.74 -4.57 17.10
C GLN A 96 -0.60 -4.49 15.57
N GLY A 97 -0.18 -3.35 15.03
CA GLY A 97 0.02 -3.17 13.58
C GLY A 97 1.08 -4.11 13.01
N ARG A 98 2.18 -4.33 13.75
CA ARG A 98 3.18 -5.36 13.41
C ARG A 98 2.60 -6.76 13.42
N GLY A 99 1.82 -7.11 14.44
CA GLY A 99 1.10 -8.38 14.52
C GLY A 99 0.18 -8.61 13.32
N ARG A 100 -0.56 -7.58 12.91
CA ARG A 100 -1.47 -7.63 11.75
C ARG A 100 -0.72 -7.84 10.45
N TYR A 101 0.38 -7.11 10.27
CA TYR A 101 1.27 -7.28 9.13
C TYR A 101 1.86 -8.68 9.08
N PHE A 102 2.35 -9.18 10.22
CA PHE A 102 2.88 -10.52 10.33
C PHE A 102 1.83 -11.57 9.98
N LEU A 103 0.58 -11.44 10.45
CA LEU A 103 -0.51 -12.34 10.09
C LEU A 103 -0.73 -12.39 8.58
N ARG A 104 -0.78 -11.23 7.91
CA ARG A 104 -0.91 -11.15 6.43
C ARG A 104 0.27 -11.84 5.73
N LEU A 105 1.49 -11.56 6.20
CA LEU A 105 2.71 -12.17 5.68
C LEU A 105 2.70 -13.70 5.90
N ALA A 106 2.28 -14.17 7.06
CA ALA A 106 2.19 -15.58 7.41
C ALA A 106 1.09 -16.31 6.63
N LEU A 107 -0.03 -15.66 6.34
CA LEU A 107 -1.07 -16.20 5.44
C LEU A 107 -0.51 -16.40 4.02
N ASN A 108 0.11 -15.37 3.44
CA ASN A 108 0.75 -15.45 2.11
C ASN A 108 1.82 -16.55 2.03
N ARG A 109 2.54 -16.79 3.13
CA ARG A 109 3.64 -17.76 3.19
C ARG A 109 3.23 -19.13 3.71
N LYS A 110 1.99 -19.32 4.17
CA LYS A 110 1.48 -20.56 4.79
C LYS A 110 2.18 -20.91 6.12
N TYR A 111 2.53 -19.91 6.91
CA TYR A 111 3.27 -20.04 8.17
C TYR A 111 2.41 -19.82 9.44
N VAL A 112 1.11 -19.56 9.33
CA VAL A 112 0.27 -19.26 10.51
C VAL A 112 0.26 -20.44 11.49
N ALA A 113 -0.01 -21.66 11.01
CA ALA A 113 0.00 -22.85 11.85
C ALA A 113 1.39 -23.13 12.45
N ALA A 114 2.44 -23.03 11.63
CA ALA A 114 3.82 -23.23 12.05
C ALA A 114 4.22 -22.26 13.17
N THR A 115 3.82 -20.99 13.07
CA THR A 115 4.10 -19.98 14.10
C THR A 115 3.51 -20.38 15.45
N VAL A 116 2.24 -20.82 15.47
CA VAL A 116 1.59 -21.27 16.70
C VAL A 116 2.23 -22.56 17.21
N GLN A 117 2.57 -23.50 16.34
CA GLN A 117 3.30 -24.72 16.75
C GLN A 117 4.64 -24.39 17.42
N HIS A 118 5.39 -23.39 16.93
CA HIS A 118 6.63 -22.96 17.56
C HIS A 118 6.41 -22.31 18.93
N LEU A 119 5.32 -21.55 19.12
CA LEU A 119 4.92 -21.05 20.43
C LEU A 119 4.74 -22.19 21.44
N LEU A 120 4.12 -23.31 21.03
CA LEU A 120 3.91 -24.47 21.92
C LEU A 120 5.21 -25.15 22.35
N HIS A 121 6.24 -25.11 21.50
CA HIS A 121 7.57 -25.59 21.85
C HIS A 121 8.36 -24.59 22.71
N THR A 122 7.81 -23.39 22.94
CA THR A 122 8.43 -22.29 23.70
C THR A 122 7.63 -21.97 24.96
N ARG A 123 7.65 -22.89 25.93
CA ARG A 123 6.80 -22.82 27.16
C ARG A 123 6.82 -21.46 27.86
N ARG A 124 7.99 -20.82 27.97
CA ARG A 124 8.15 -19.49 28.61
C ARG A 124 7.32 -18.38 27.94
N LEU A 125 7.12 -18.45 26.63
CA LEU A 125 6.27 -17.49 25.91
C LEU A 125 4.78 -17.88 26.06
N LEU A 126 4.47 -19.16 26.10
CA LEU A 126 3.11 -19.64 26.31
C LEU A 126 2.55 -19.23 27.69
N GLU A 127 3.41 -19.15 28.72
CA GLU A 127 3.07 -18.65 30.06
C GLU A 127 2.52 -17.21 30.08
N TRP A 128 2.69 -16.47 28.98
CA TRP A 128 2.10 -15.13 28.81
C TRP A 128 0.58 -15.17 28.64
N TYR A 129 0.02 -16.35 28.40
CA TYR A 129 -1.42 -16.54 28.30
C TYR A 129 -2.01 -17.10 29.59
N ASP A 130 -3.23 -16.67 29.90
CA ASP A 130 -4.06 -17.25 30.95
C ASP A 130 -4.62 -18.60 30.48
N PRO A 131 -4.34 -19.70 31.19
CA PRO A 131 -4.72 -21.05 30.76
C PRO A 131 -6.23 -21.32 30.86
N LEU A 132 -6.99 -20.51 31.59
CA LEU A 132 -8.44 -20.71 31.76
C LEU A 132 -9.24 -20.02 30.66
N ILE A 133 -8.78 -18.86 30.18
CA ILE A 133 -9.53 -18.04 29.22
C ILE A 133 -8.92 -17.97 27.82
N SER A 134 -7.63 -18.23 27.66
CA SER A 134 -6.96 -18.17 26.36
C SER A 134 -7.22 -19.42 25.54
N VAL A 135 -7.40 -19.25 24.23
CA VAL A 135 -7.39 -20.37 23.27
C VAL A 135 -6.01 -21.01 23.20
N LEU A 136 -4.94 -20.21 23.28
CA LEU A 136 -3.57 -20.71 23.18
C LEU A 136 -3.12 -21.43 24.46
N GLY A 137 -3.56 -20.94 25.62
CA GLY A 137 -3.20 -21.50 26.93
C GLY A 137 -4.03 -22.71 27.39
N ASN A 138 -5.17 -22.97 26.75
CA ASN A 138 -6.08 -24.06 27.12
C ASN A 138 -5.98 -25.22 26.11
N GLU A 139 -5.55 -26.39 26.57
CA GLU A 139 -5.33 -27.57 25.72
C GLU A 139 -6.61 -28.03 24.98
N GLU A 140 -7.80 -27.92 25.59
CA GLU A 140 -9.07 -28.31 24.97
C GLU A 140 -9.44 -27.42 23.77
N TYR A 141 -8.98 -26.17 23.76
CA TYR A 141 -9.26 -25.20 22.69
C TYR A 141 -8.14 -25.13 21.65
N LEU A 142 -6.91 -25.39 22.07
CA LEU A 142 -5.71 -25.31 21.25
C LEU A 142 -5.72 -26.32 20.10
N GLU A 143 -6.10 -27.58 20.35
CA GLU A 143 -6.08 -28.63 19.32
C GLU A 143 -7.09 -28.36 18.18
N PRO A 144 -8.36 -28.00 18.45
CA PRO A 144 -9.27 -27.57 17.40
C PRO A 144 -8.80 -26.30 16.68
N PHE A 145 -8.18 -25.36 17.40
CA PHE A 145 -7.60 -24.15 16.81
C PHE A 145 -6.49 -24.47 15.81
N LEU A 146 -5.50 -25.28 16.21
CA LEU A 146 -4.41 -25.72 15.34
C LEU A 146 -4.93 -26.45 14.10
N SER A 147 -5.92 -27.31 14.28
CA SER A 147 -6.56 -28.03 13.16
C SER A 147 -7.13 -27.06 12.12
N MET A 148 -7.81 -25.99 12.56
CA MET A 148 -8.29 -24.95 11.66
C MET A 148 -7.16 -24.14 11.02
N LEU A 149 -6.08 -23.83 11.75
CA LEU A 149 -4.92 -23.13 11.18
C LEU A 149 -4.21 -23.94 10.10
N LEU A 150 -4.12 -25.26 10.25
CA LEU A 150 -3.56 -26.15 9.23
C LEU A 150 -4.40 -26.08 7.95
N VAL A 151 -5.72 -26.06 8.09
CA VAL A 151 -6.64 -25.90 6.96
C VAL A 151 -6.47 -24.53 6.30
N VAL A 152 -6.42 -23.44 7.07
CA VAL A 152 -6.14 -22.08 6.55
C VAL A 152 -4.81 -22.03 5.81
N SER A 153 -3.79 -22.75 6.30
CA SER A 153 -2.46 -22.79 5.68
C SER A 153 -2.45 -23.53 4.34
N GLN A 154 -3.49 -24.30 3.99
CA GLN A 154 -3.63 -24.91 2.67
C GLN A 154 -4.12 -23.90 1.63
N SER A 155 -4.92 -22.91 2.04
CA SER A 155 -5.45 -21.86 1.15
C SER A 155 -4.33 -21.03 0.51
N HIS A 156 -4.58 -20.53 -0.70
CA HIS A 156 -3.61 -19.73 -1.44
C HIS A 156 -3.94 -18.24 -1.29
N PHE A 157 -3.21 -17.54 -0.45
CA PHE A 157 -3.34 -16.10 -0.26
C PHE A 157 -2.34 -15.33 -1.14
N ALA A 158 -2.80 -14.24 -1.74
CA ALA A 158 -2.02 -13.27 -2.50
C ALA A 158 -2.35 -11.85 -2.02
N LEU A 159 -2.15 -11.61 -0.72
CA LEU A 159 -2.39 -10.31 -0.08
C LEU A 159 -1.29 -9.31 -0.42
N ASP A 160 -1.65 -8.04 -0.63
CA ASP A 160 -0.73 -6.94 -0.84
C ASP A 160 -0.04 -6.55 0.48
N LEU A 161 1.25 -6.86 0.57
CA LEU A 161 2.07 -6.55 1.74
C LEU A 161 2.62 -5.12 1.71
N GLN A 162 2.49 -4.37 0.60
CA GLN A 162 2.91 -2.97 0.55
C GLN A 162 1.88 -2.05 1.19
N ASN A 163 0.60 -2.41 1.07
CA ASN A 163 -0.52 -1.76 1.73
C ASN A 163 -0.58 -2.11 3.23
N SER A 164 0.32 -1.48 4.00
CA SER A 164 0.53 -1.78 5.42
C SER A 164 0.36 -0.57 6.33
N SER A 165 0.38 0.65 5.79
CA SER A 165 0.41 1.88 6.58
C SER A 165 -0.83 2.13 7.45
N PHE A 166 -1.92 1.40 7.25
CA PHE A 166 -3.15 1.51 8.06
C PHE A 166 -3.35 0.37 9.05
N LEU A 167 -2.42 -0.58 9.10
CA LEU A 167 -2.56 -1.75 9.97
C LEU A 167 -2.45 -1.40 11.45
N ASP A 168 -1.78 -0.30 11.82
CA ASP A 168 -1.81 0.21 13.19
C ASP A 168 -3.23 0.57 13.65
N GLU A 169 -4.10 1.04 12.73
CA GLU A 169 -5.44 1.51 13.08
C GLU A 169 -6.55 0.50 12.74
N SER A 170 -6.45 -0.23 11.63
CA SER A 170 -7.57 -1.02 11.10
C SER A 170 -7.15 -2.22 10.25
N TRP A 171 -8.01 -3.24 10.20
CA TRP A 171 -7.96 -4.30 9.18
C TRP A 171 -8.54 -3.86 7.82
N LEU A 172 -9.32 -2.77 7.80
CA LEU A 172 -9.79 -2.18 6.54
C LEU A 172 -8.62 -1.49 5.87
N LEU A 173 -8.19 -1.96 4.70
CA LEU A 173 -7.04 -1.42 3.98
C LEU A 173 -7.44 -0.46 2.87
N PRO A 174 -6.86 0.76 2.81
CA PRO A 174 -7.21 1.74 1.79
C PRO A 174 -6.90 1.24 0.37
N VAL A 175 -7.41 1.94 -0.62
CA VAL A 175 -6.95 1.75 -2.00
C VAL A 175 -5.56 2.40 -2.12
N CYS A 176 -4.58 1.62 -2.55
CA CYS A 176 -3.24 2.12 -2.87
C CYS A 176 -3.09 2.33 -4.38
N ALA A 177 -2.32 3.32 -4.77
CA ALA A 177 -1.93 3.55 -6.16
C ALA A 177 -0.43 3.83 -6.25
N LEU A 178 0.19 3.35 -7.33
CA LEU A 178 1.56 3.68 -7.67
C LEU A 178 1.55 4.76 -8.75
N TYR A 179 2.23 5.87 -8.50
CA TYR A 179 2.41 6.92 -9.49
C TYR A 179 3.89 7.00 -9.88
N GLN A 180 4.19 6.63 -11.12
CA GLN A 180 5.52 6.75 -11.69
C GLN A 180 5.60 8.01 -12.55
N THR A 181 6.66 8.79 -12.38
CA THR A 181 6.87 10.01 -13.16
C THR A 181 8.34 10.25 -13.48
N VAL A 182 8.56 11.16 -14.43
CA VAL A 182 9.88 11.60 -14.85
C VAL A 182 10.62 12.30 -13.72
N PRO A 183 11.96 12.35 -13.73
CA PRO A 183 12.71 13.12 -12.75
C PRO A 183 12.26 14.58 -12.75
N CYS A 184 11.73 15.05 -11.63
CA CYS A 184 11.30 16.44 -11.46
C CYS A 184 12.00 17.08 -10.25
N ARG A 185 12.24 18.40 -10.33
CA ARG A 185 12.82 19.18 -9.22
C ARG A 185 11.79 19.48 -8.13
N GLU A 186 10.53 19.54 -8.53
CA GLU A 186 9.39 19.84 -7.68
C GLU A 186 8.28 18.84 -7.99
N LEU A 187 7.54 18.40 -6.96
CA LEU A 187 6.48 17.40 -7.12
C LEU A 187 5.32 17.88 -7.98
N GLY A 188 5.09 19.18 -8.08
CA GLY A 188 3.81 19.69 -8.55
C GLY A 188 2.66 19.50 -7.55
N MET A 189 2.98 19.18 -6.30
CA MET A 189 2.02 18.89 -5.23
C MET A 189 2.31 19.77 -4.03
N VAL A 190 1.28 20.40 -3.48
CA VAL A 190 1.34 21.07 -2.18
C VAL A 190 1.02 20.04 -1.11
N LEU A 191 1.96 19.86 -0.18
CA LEU A 191 1.87 18.84 0.86
C LEU A 191 1.55 19.43 2.23
N ARG A 192 0.75 18.71 3.02
CA ARG A 192 0.49 19.00 4.44
C ARG A 192 0.74 17.79 5.32
N TYR A 193 1.54 17.99 6.36
CA TYR A 193 1.87 16.96 7.33
C TYR A 193 0.88 17.06 8.50
N HIS A 194 0.18 15.98 8.80
CA HIS A 194 -0.82 15.93 9.87
C HIS A 194 -0.85 14.54 10.49
N GLU A 195 -0.68 14.46 11.83
CA GLU A 195 -0.71 13.21 12.61
C GLU A 195 0.11 12.06 11.99
N GLY A 196 1.30 12.42 11.52
CA GLY A 196 2.26 11.51 10.90
C GLY A 196 1.87 11.00 9.51
N ARG A 197 0.99 11.69 8.78
CA ARG A 197 0.66 11.43 7.37
C ARG A 197 0.96 12.66 6.53
N VAL A 198 1.22 12.47 5.24
CA VAL A 198 1.53 13.55 4.28
C VAL A 198 0.40 13.64 3.25
N PHE A 199 -0.45 14.64 3.39
CA PHE A 199 -1.61 14.88 2.53
C PHE A 199 -1.24 15.75 1.33
N VAL A 200 -1.76 15.40 0.16
CA VAL A 200 -1.78 16.27 -1.02
C VAL A 200 -3.00 17.18 -0.88
N VAL A 201 -2.78 18.48 -0.68
CA VAL A 201 -3.89 19.43 -0.47
C VAL A 201 -4.22 20.26 -1.72
N GLU A 202 -3.26 20.36 -2.64
CA GLU A 202 -3.39 21.11 -3.89
C GLU A 202 -2.38 20.56 -4.91
N LEU A 203 -2.75 20.59 -6.20
CA LEU A 203 -1.87 20.33 -7.32
C LEU A 203 -1.53 21.64 -8.01
N LEU A 204 -0.25 21.86 -8.29
CA LEU A 204 0.23 23.10 -8.89
C LEU A 204 -0.16 23.16 -10.38
N PRO A 205 -0.71 24.29 -10.86
CA PRO A 205 -1.09 24.45 -12.27
C PRO A 205 0.06 24.20 -13.25
N GLY A 206 -0.18 23.39 -14.28
CA GLY A 206 0.80 23.05 -15.32
C GLY A 206 1.93 22.13 -14.85
N SER A 207 1.85 21.60 -13.63
CA SER A 207 2.83 20.63 -13.13
C SER A 207 2.59 19.22 -13.67
N GLN A 208 3.61 18.37 -13.65
CA GLN A 208 3.51 16.99 -14.11
C GLN A 208 2.42 16.20 -13.36
N ALA A 209 2.29 16.42 -12.04
CA ALA A 209 1.26 15.77 -11.24
C ALA A 209 -0.17 16.20 -11.63
N GLU A 210 -0.37 17.47 -12.01
CA GLU A 210 -1.67 17.92 -12.53
C GLU A 210 -1.95 17.34 -13.92
N VAL A 211 -0.95 17.33 -14.82
CA VAL A 211 -1.10 16.82 -16.19
C VAL A 211 -1.40 15.32 -16.23
N ASP A 212 -0.72 14.54 -15.38
CA ASP A 212 -0.91 13.08 -15.36
C ASP A 212 -2.28 12.69 -14.77
N GLU A 213 -2.87 13.55 -13.94
CA GLU A 213 -4.15 13.34 -13.24
C GLU A 213 -4.25 12.04 -12.43
N ILE A 214 -3.10 11.44 -12.12
CA ILE A 214 -3.03 10.23 -11.30
C ILE A 214 -3.25 10.57 -9.83
N VAL A 215 -2.79 11.74 -9.37
CA VAL A 215 -2.90 12.18 -7.97
C VAL A 215 -4.16 13.02 -7.78
N LEU A 216 -4.87 12.84 -6.68
CA LEU A 216 -6.04 13.64 -6.33
C LEU A 216 -5.78 14.44 -5.05
N CYS A 217 -6.33 15.67 -4.98
CA CYS A 217 -6.37 16.40 -3.71
C CYS A 217 -7.13 15.57 -2.66
N GLY A 218 -6.47 15.35 -1.52
CA GLY A 218 -6.93 14.50 -0.43
C GLY A 218 -6.14 13.20 -0.28
N ASP A 219 -5.42 12.76 -1.33
CA ASP A 219 -4.59 11.58 -1.24
C ASP A 219 -3.44 11.76 -0.24
N ILE A 220 -2.95 10.64 0.28
CA ILE A 220 -1.75 10.61 1.10
C ILE A 220 -0.58 10.14 0.25
N LEU A 221 0.50 10.92 0.29
CA LEU A 221 1.81 10.49 -0.19
C LEU A 221 2.46 9.62 0.90
N ASP A 222 2.37 8.30 0.73
CA ASP A 222 2.83 7.32 1.71
C ASP A 222 4.31 6.98 1.57
N GLU A 223 4.84 7.03 0.34
CA GLU A 223 6.19 6.59 0.03
C GLU A 223 6.77 7.30 -1.20
N ILE A 224 8.09 7.51 -1.21
CA ILE A 224 8.87 7.95 -2.38
C ILE A 224 10.03 6.97 -2.59
N ASN A 225 10.05 6.24 -3.71
CA ASN A 225 11.08 5.26 -4.08
C ASN A 225 11.50 4.31 -2.92
N GLY A 226 10.55 3.68 -2.22
CA GLY A 226 10.86 2.81 -1.07
C GLY A 226 10.96 3.53 0.28
N VAL A 227 11.09 4.85 0.29
CA VAL A 227 11.21 5.63 1.53
C VAL A 227 9.83 6.00 2.05
N SER A 228 9.43 5.37 3.16
CA SER A 228 8.16 5.69 3.83
C SER A 228 8.15 7.13 4.36
N LEU A 229 7.01 7.78 4.23
CA LEU A 229 6.73 9.11 4.79
C LEU A 229 5.85 9.06 6.05
N ARG A 230 5.64 7.86 6.64
CA ARG A 230 4.93 7.72 7.91
C ARG A 230 5.72 8.44 9.02
N TYR A 231 5.05 9.35 9.74
CA TYR A 231 5.66 10.28 10.71
C TYR A 231 6.83 11.12 10.18
N ALA A 232 6.80 11.42 8.88
CA ALA A 232 7.78 12.30 8.30
C ALA A 232 7.71 13.72 8.91
N TYR A 233 8.87 14.36 9.08
CA TYR A 233 8.93 15.77 9.49
C TYR A 233 8.64 16.69 8.30
N ASN A 234 8.22 17.92 8.60
CA ASN A 234 7.92 18.93 7.58
C ASN A 234 9.12 19.14 6.64
N GLY A 235 8.93 18.91 5.35
CA GLY A 235 9.97 19.06 4.32
C GLY A 235 10.80 17.81 4.06
N GLN A 236 10.55 16.71 4.78
CA GLN A 236 11.24 15.44 4.53
C GLN A 236 10.99 14.92 3.10
N ALA A 237 9.78 15.05 2.56
CA ALA A 237 9.51 14.67 1.17
C ALA A 237 10.43 15.41 0.18
N GLY A 238 10.61 16.72 0.37
CA GLY A 238 11.55 17.52 -0.42
C GLY A 238 13.01 17.08 -0.24
N THR A 239 13.38 16.70 0.98
CA THR A 239 14.72 16.15 1.27
C THR A 239 14.97 14.82 0.55
N VAL A 240 13.96 13.94 0.51
CA VAL A 240 14.03 12.66 -0.21
C VAL A 240 14.16 12.92 -1.72
N LEU A 241 13.35 13.80 -2.30
CA LEU A 241 13.42 14.15 -3.71
C LEU A 241 14.77 14.74 -4.12
N ASN A 242 15.34 15.60 -3.29
CA ASN A 242 16.66 16.18 -3.56
C ASN A 242 17.76 15.11 -3.65
N ARG A 243 17.62 13.98 -2.93
CA ARG A 243 18.54 12.84 -3.02
C ARG A 243 18.33 11.99 -4.28
N LEU A 244 17.15 12.04 -4.86
CA LEU A 244 16.73 11.30 -6.06
C LEU A 244 16.82 12.14 -7.34
N LYS A 245 17.56 13.25 -7.29
CA LYS A 245 17.64 14.19 -8.41
C LYS A 245 18.22 13.51 -9.66
N GLY A 246 17.43 13.47 -10.73
CA GLY A 246 17.79 12.85 -12.00
C GLY A 246 17.38 11.39 -12.13
N GLU A 247 16.87 10.78 -11.05
CA GLU A 247 16.34 9.42 -11.05
C GLU A 247 14.84 9.40 -11.32
N PRO A 248 14.29 8.34 -11.95
CA PRO A 248 12.84 8.13 -12.05
C PRO A 248 12.19 8.12 -10.67
N LEU A 249 11.00 8.72 -10.57
CA LEU A 249 10.28 8.85 -9.32
C LEU A 249 9.09 7.88 -9.27
N TYR A 250 8.93 7.23 -8.13
CA TYR A 250 7.87 6.30 -7.80
C TYR A 250 7.22 6.73 -6.49
N PHE A 251 5.95 7.07 -6.56
CA PHE A 251 5.17 7.51 -5.41
C PHE A 251 4.16 6.45 -5.02
N GLY A 252 4.25 5.99 -3.76
CA GLY A 252 3.20 5.21 -3.14
C GLY A 252 2.12 6.16 -2.63
N LEU A 253 0.93 6.06 -3.21
CA LEU A 253 -0.23 6.88 -2.84
C LEU A 253 -1.27 6.03 -2.12
N ILE A 254 -1.89 6.62 -1.11
CA ILE A 254 -3.07 6.08 -0.43
C ILE A 254 -4.25 6.97 -0.78
N ARG A 255 -5.28 6.39 -1.39
CA ARG A 255 -6.49 7.11 -1.79
C ARG A 255 -7.34 7.44 -0.58
N TRP A 256 -7.88 8.64 -0.58
CA TRP A 256 -8.92 9.01 0.38
C TRP A 256 -10.25 8.32 0.09
N GLN A 257 -10.48 7.97 -1.17
CA GLN A 257 -11.64 7.21 -1.62
C GLN A 257 -11.45 5.71 -1.35
N TRP A 258 -12.55 5.10 -0.93
CA TRP A 258 -12.72 3.67 -0.84
C TRP A 258 -13.10 3.08 -2.20
N LYS A 259 -13.17 1.75 -2.28
CA LYS A 259 -13.47 1.01 -3.53
C LYS A 259 -14.83 1.37 -4.14
N ASP A 260 -15.78 1.82 -3.33
CA ASP A 260 -17.12 2.26 -3.73
C ASP A 260 -17.22 3.78 -3.97
N GLY A 261 -16.08 4.49 -3.95
CA GLY A 261 -16.01 5.94 -4.10
C GLY A 261 -16.37 6.72 -2.82
N GLN A 262 -16.82 6.05 -1.76
CA GLN A 262 -17.08 6.73 -0.48
C GLN A 262 -15.77 7.07 0.22
N LEU A 263 -15.84 7.95 1.23
CA LEU A 263 -14.70 8.28 2.06
C LEU A 263 -14.21 7.05 2.84
N TYR A 264 -12.93 6.71 2.72
CA TYR A 264 -12.32 5.65 3.52
C TYR A 264 -12.37 6.04 5.00
N ARG A 265 -13.22 5.34 5.77
CA ARG A 265 -13.62 5.76 7.12
C ARG A 265 -12.45 6.02 8.09
N PRO A 266 -11.39 5.19 8.13
CA PRO A 266 -10.22 5.45 8.97
C PRO A 266 -9.50 6.78 8.67
N LEU A 267 -9.72 7.40 7.51
CA LEU A 267 -9.16 8.72 7.17
C LEU A 267 -9.96 9.91 7.66
N ILE A 268 -11.24 9.72 8.03
CA ILE A 268 -12.13 10.80 8.47
C ILE A 268 -11.50 11.74 9.52
N PRO A 269 -10.92 11.25 10.64
CA PRO A 269 -10.36 12.14 11.66
C PRO A 269 -9.21 12.99 11.13
N TYR A 270 -8.36 12.42 10.26
CA TYR A 270 -7.21 13.11 9.68
C TYR A 270 -7.64 14.20 8.70
N ILE A 271 -8.61 13.89 7.83
CA ILE A 271 -9.12 14.85 6.83
C ILE A 271 -9.75 16.06 7.52
N LYS A 272 -10.53 15.84 8.58
CA LYS A 272 -11.08 16.94 9.41
C LYS A 272 -9.96 17.80 10.00
N GLY A 273 -8.94 17.19 10.57
CA GLY A 273 -7.79 17.91 11.13
C GLY A 273 -6.94 18.64 10.08
N VAL A 274 -6.95 18.21 8.82
CA VAL A 274 -6.35 18.96 7.70
C VAL A 274 -7.22 20.14 7.30
N GLN A 275 -8.55 19.97 7.21
CA GLN A 275 -9.50 21.05 6.90
C GLN A 275 -9.46 22.17 7.93
N GLU A 276 -9.30 21.85 9.22
CA GLU A 276 -9.11 22.83 10.28
C GLU A 276 -7.84 23.67 10.10
N LYS A 277 -6.75 23.04 9.63
CA LYS A 277 -5.46 23.71 9.38
C LYS A 277 -5.40 24.44 8.04
N VAL A 278 -6.18 24.00 7.06
CA VAL A 278 -6.25 24.55 5.70
C VAL A 278 -7.72 24.68 5.30
N PRO A 279 -8.40 25.79 5.65
CA PRO A 279 -9.83 25.95 5.38
C PRO A 279 -10.21 25.91 3.89
N SER A 280 -9.27 26.20 2.98
CA SER A 280 -9.47 26.13 1.54
C SER A 280 -9.36 24.72 0.96
N PHE A 281 -8.93 23.73 1.77
CA PHE A 281 -8.73 22.36 1.31
C PHE A 281 -10.06 21.68 0.99
N GLN A 282 -10.14 21.11 -0.22
CA GLN A 282 -11.28 20.34 -0.69
C GLN A 282 -10.81 19.03 -1.31
N LEU A 283 -11.60 17.97 -1.10
CA LEU A 283 -11.35 16.67 -1.69
C LEU A 283 -11.71 16.71 -3.17
N GLN A 284 -10.79 16.25 -4.02
CA GLN A 284 -11.03 16.15 -5.45
C GLN A 284 -11.67 14.81 -5.78
N LEU A 285 -12.93 14.84 -6.24
CA LEU A 285 -13.75 13.65 -6.52
C LEU A 285 -13.28 12.89 -7.77
N GLN A 286 -12.86 13.61 -8.81
CA GLN A 286 -12.43 13.05 -10.10
C GLN A 286 -11.31 13.89 -10.73
N PRO A 287 -10.52 13.31 -11.65
CA PRO A 287 -9.63 14.05 -12.54
C PRO A 287 -10.34 15.24 -13.21
N LYS A 288 -9.63 16.37 -13.40
CA LYS A 288 -10.25 17.59 -13.96
C LYS A 288 -10.63 17.42 -15.43
N ASN A 289 -9.92 16.59 -16.20
CA ASN A 289 -10.13 16.42 -17.64
C ASN A 289 -11.06 15.26 -18.02
N GLN A 290 -11.74 14.61 -17.06
CA GLN A 290 -12.74 13.58 -17.41
C GLN A 290 -13.99 14.13 -18.12
N GLU A 291 -14.22 15.45 -18.08
CA GLU A 291 -15.28 16.09 -18.89
C GLU A 291 -14.88 16.34 -20.36
N SER A 292 -13.58 16.26 -20.70
CA SER A 292 -13.12 16.28 -22.09
C SER A 292 -12.87 14.87 -22.59
N GLY A 293 -13.96 14.18 -22.94
CA GLY A 293 -13.92 12.93 -23.71
C GLY A 293 -13.39 13.13 -25.13
N GLN A 294 -12.11 13.49 -25.28
CA GLN A 294 -11.42 13.47 -26.56
C GLN A 294 -10.10 12.70 -26.43
N ASP A 295 -10.14 11.52 -27.04
CA ASP A 295 -9.02 10.82 -27.67
C ASP A 295 -7.99 10.13 -26.75
N ARG A 296 -8.40 9.02 -26.13
CA ARG A 296 -7.57 7.81 -26.14
C ARG A 296 -8.20 6.76 -27.06
N PRO A 297 -8.05 6.83 -28.40
CA PRO A 297 -8.42 5.73 -29.25
C PRO A 297 -7.28 4.72 -29.21
N GLN A 298 -7.35 3.75 -28.30
CA GLN A 298 -6.60 2.50 -28.45
C GLN A 298 -7.27 1.71 -29.58
N GLN A 299 -7.05 2.14 -30.83
CA GLN A 299 -7.38 1.34 -32.01
C GLN A 299 -6.20 0.41 -32.27
N ASP A 300 -6.44 -0.89 -32.12
CA ASP A 300 -5.62 -1.94 -32.73
C ASP A 300 -4.15 -2.02 -32.26
N GLY A 301 -3.91 -1.83 -30.95
CA GLY A 301 -2.58 -2.00 -30.34
C GLY A 301 -1.56 -0.91 -30.70
N ARG A 302 -1.97 0.15 -31.41
CA ARG A 302 -1.12 1.32 -31.71
C ARG A 302 -1.27 2.39 -30.64
N LEU A 303 -0.15 2.95 -30.19
CA LEU A 303 -0.11 4.07 -29.25
C LEU A 303 -0.26 5.38 -30.02
N MET A 304 -1.50 5.87 -30.07
CA MET A 304 -1.89 7.08 -30.79
C MET A 304 -2.23 8.19 -29.80
N TYR A 305 -1.64 9.37 -29.97
CA TYR A 305 -1.86 10.53 -29.10
C TYR A 305 -2.28 11.75 -29.91
N THR A 306 -3.32 12.46 -29.45
CA THR A 306 -3.64 13.78 -29.97
C THR A 306 -2.77 14.82 -29.25
N LEU A 307 -1.86 15.48 -29.97
CA LEU A 307 -0.88 16.40 -29.41
C LEU A 307 -0.93 17.77 -30.10
N GLN A 308 -0.42 18.80 -29.42
CA GLN A 308 -0.12 20.08 -30.04
C GLN A 308 1.31 20.11 -30.57
N TYR A 309 1.44 20.10 -31.89
CA TYR A 309 2.71 20.21 -32.59
C TYR A 309 3.21 21.65 -32.60
N LEU A 310 4.37 21.85 -31.98
CA LEU A 310 5.03 23.15 -31.85
C LEU A 310 6.08 23.42 -32.94
N GLY A 311 6.61 22.38 -33.59
CA GLY A 311 7.59 22.52 -34.67
C GLY A 311 8.62 21.39 -34.73
N LYS A 312 9.61 21.54 -35.62
CA LYS A 312 10.76 20.63 -35.77
C LYS A 312 12.04 21.43 -35.96
N ALA A 313 13.14 20.90 -35.42
CA ALA A 313 14.48 21.43 -35.64
C ALA A 313 15.44 20.29 -35.98
N ALA A 314 16.32 20.51 -36.96
CA ALA A 314 17.40 19.58 -37.24
C ALA A 314 18.53 19.76 -36.21
N VAL A 315 18.86 18.70 -35.49
CA VAL A 315 19.87 18.69 -34.42
C VAL A 315 21.19 18.01 -34.82
N GLY A 316 21.34 17.64 -36.10
CA GLY A 316 22.55 17.00 -36.63
C GLY A 316 22.34 15.51 -36.93
N LYS A 317 23.46 14.78 -37.15
CA LYS A 317 23.44 13.35 -37.52
C LYS A 317 23.45 12.39 -36.33
N PHE A 318 23.82 12.86 -35.14
CA PHE A 318 23.97 12.03 -33.93
C PHE A 318 22.87 12.37 -32.92
N GLY A 319 21.97 11.41 -32.65
CA GLY A 319 20.80 11.59 -31.80
C GLY A 319 21.02 11.22 -30.33
N GLY A 320 21.98 11.84 -29.66
CA GLY A 320 22.21 11.66 -28.22
C GLY A 320 21.35 12.59 -27.35
N LYS A 321 21.20 12.29 -26.05
CA LYS A 321 20.48 13.16 -25.09
C LYS A 321 21.00 14.61 -25.06
N GLU A 322 22.30 14.78 -25.33
CA GLU A 322 23.02 16.06 -25.33
C GLU A 322 22.45 17.08 -26.34
N VAL A 323 21.77 16.61 -27.39
CA VAL A 323 21.23 17.48 -28.45
C VAL A 323 19.76 17.85 -28.25
N LEU A 324 19.09 17.31 -27.22
CA LEU A 324 17.67 17.55 -26.95
C LEU A 324 17.40 19.00 -26.55
N ASP A 325 18.17 19.55 -25.62
CA ASP A 325 17.99 20.94 -25.17
C ASP A 325 18.20 21.94 -26.31
N VAL A 326 19.16 21.67 -27.20
CA VAL A 326 19.41 22.47 -28.40
C VAL A 326 18.22 22.40 -29.36
N GLY A 327 17.64 21.20 -29.55
CA GLY A 327 16.45 21.01 -30.38
C GLY A 327 15.22 21.72 -29.84
N ILE A 328 14.94 21.56 -28.55
CA ILE A 328 13.80 22.20 -27.86
C ILE A 328 13.93 23.72 -27.95
N THR A 329 15.11 24.27 -27.66
CA THR A 329 15.36 25.72 -27.71
C THR A 329 15.08 26.27 -29.11
N LYS A 330 15.63 25.64 -30.16
CA LYS A 330 15.38 26.04 -31.55
C LYS A 330 13.91 25.99 -31.93
N VAL A 331 13.17 24.96 -31.51
CA VAL A 331 11.73 24.86 -31.79
C VAL A 331 10.94 25.97 -31.09
N ARG A 332 11.31 26.32 -29.84
CA ARG A 332 10.67 27.43 -29.12
C ARG A 332 10.96 28.78 -29.77
N GLU A 333 12.18 29.00 -30.26
CA GLU A 333 12.56 30.22 -30.98
C GLU A 333 11.81 30.41 -32.31
N LEU A 334 11.43 29.32 -32.98
CA LEU A 334 10.61 29.38 -34.20
C LEU A 334 9.20 29.95 -33.95
N ASN A 335 8.73 29.96 -32.70
CA ASN A 335 7.46 30.53 -32.25
C ASN A 335 6.26 30.20 -33.17
N CYS A 336 6.21 28.96 -33.67
CA CYS A 336 5.14 28.52 -34.55
C CYS A 336 3.82 28.39 -33.79
N SER A 337 2.70 28.73 -34.44
CA SER A 337 1.37 28.51 -33.88
C SER A 337 1.15 27.01 -33.65
N PRO A 338 0.75 26.57 -32.44
CA PRO A 338 0.48 25.16 -32.15
C PRO A 338 -0.55 24.57 -33.13
N LYS A 339 -0.26 23.39 -33.67
CA LYS A 339 -1.17 22.65 -34.56
C LYS A 339 -1.57 21.33 -33.93
N GLU A 340 -2.85 21.00 -33.95
CA GLU A 340 -3.32 19.72 -33.45
C GLU A 340 -2.94 18.60 -34.44
N VAL A 341 -2.20 17.61 -33.95
CA VAL A 341 -1.71 16.48 -34.74
C VAL A 341 -2.01 15.16 -34.05
N LEU A 342 -2.05 14.10 -34.85
CA LEU A 342 -2.08 12.73 -34.38
C LEU A 342 -0.64 12.17 -34.38
N PHE A 343 -0.19 11.74 -33.22
CA PHE A 343 1.15 11.25 -32.94
C PHE A 343 1.12 9.74 -32.74
N ASP A 344 1.61 9.00 -33.73
CA ASP A 344 1.69 7.54 -33.77
C ASP A 344 3.10 7.09 -33.36
N VAL A 345 3.19 6.42 -32.21
CA VAL A 345 4.44 5.88 -31.68
C VAL A 345 4.53 4.38 -31.99
N LYS A 346 5.55 4.00 -32.76
CA LYS A 346 5.90 2.61 -33.02
C LYS A 346 7.26 2.28 -32.43
N GLU A 347 7.59 0.99 -32.43
CA GLU A 347 8.84 0.47 -31.86
C GLU A 347 10.10 1.15 -32.43
N THR A 348 10.11 1.49 -33.72
CA THR A 348 11.29 2.06 -34.39
C THR A 348 11.03 3.39 -35.08
N GLU A 349 9.79 3.89 -35.08
CA GLU A 349 9.42 5.11 -35.80
C GLU A 349 8.36 5.91 -35.05
N VAL A 350 8.37 7.22 -35.28
CA VAL A 350 7.35 8.15 -34.82
C VAL A 350 6.74 8.80 -36.06
N ARG A 351 5.41 8.77 -36.20
CA ARG A 351 4.70 9.43 -37.30
C ARG A 351 3.78 10.53 -36.76
N ILE A 352 3.80 11.66 -37.46
CA ILE A 352 2.94 12.81 -37.15
C ILE A 352 1.99 12.99 -38.33
N GLN A 353 0.69 13.00 -38.07
CA GLN A 353 -0.35 13.20 -39.08
C GLN A 353 -1.20 14.42 -38.71
N ASP A 354 -1.50 15.28 -39.68
CA ASP A 354 -2.41 16.41 -39.45
C ASP A 354 -3.85 15.88 -39.28
N LYS A 355 -4.55 16.32 -38.23
CA LYS A 355 -5.96 15.91 -37.99
C LYS A 355 -6.90 16.30 -39.15
N LYS A 356 -6.48 17.25 -40.00
CA LYS A 356 -7.21 17.69 -41.21
C LYS A 356 -7.17 16.70 -42.39
N SER A 357 -6.31 15.68 -42.34
CA SER A 357 -6.11 14.72 -43.44
C SER A 357 -7.03 13.50 -43.37
N HIS A 358 -7.85 13.38 -42.33
CA HIS A 358 -8.94 12.39 -42.24
C HIS A 358 -10.29 13.09 -42.51
N LYS A 359 -10.62 13.26 -43.79
CA LYS A 359 -12.00 13.43 -44.25
C LYS A 359 -12.25 12.49 -45.42
#